data_AF-A0A6V8P908-F1
#
_entry.id   AF-A0A6V8P908-F1
#
_cell.length_a   1.000
_cell.length_b   1.000
_cell.length_c   1.000
_cell.angle_alpha   90.00
_cell.angle_beta   90.00
_cell.angle_gamma   90.00
#
_symmetry.space_group_name_H-M   'P 1'
#
loop_
_entity.id
_entity.type
_entity.pdbx_description
1 polymer ?
#
loop_
_entity_poly.entity_id
_entity_poly.type
_entity_poly.pdbx_seq_one_letter_code
_entity_poly.pdbx_strand_id
1 'polypeptide(L)'
;MHSTLALTPEEVAERLGLSLDTTYRLLRERRISAKRVGRRYVVPLEGIASFLETVEEETQESLLHQMISLGDLYLRKAQTEGLKEYYTLAISKYKKAAALAPTDPLPWYQLTRALLLADQESEAKEAFQYLQKAQEVTREYLGKKLEIDSALP
;
A
#
# COMPACT_ATOMS: atom_id res chain seq x y z
N MET A 1 -26.41 14.35 22.27
CA MET A 1 -25.43 14.28 21.17
C MET A 1 -25.92 13.23 20.19
N HIS A 2 -26.58 13.63 19.11
CA HIS A 2 -27.01 12.69 18.08
C HIS A 2 -25.80 12.39 17.18
N SER A 3 -25.25 11.18 17.26
CA SER A 3 -24.39 10.67 16.19
C SER A 3 -25.25 10.49 14.96
N THR A 4 -25.29 11.51 14.09
CA THR A 4 -25.89 11.36 12.77
C THR A 4 -25.04 10.34 12.01
N LEU A 5 -25.60 9.16 11.71
CA LEU A 5 -24.94 8.08 10.97
C LEU A 5 -24.62 8.45 9.51
N ALA A 6 -24.93 9.67 9.10
CA ALA A 6 -24.67 10.19 7.77
C ALA A 6 -24.41 11.70 7.80
N LEU A 7 -23.62 12.16 6.84
CA LEU A 7 -23.18 13.54 6.66
C LEU A 7 -23.74 14.13 5.37
N THR A 8 -23.81 15.46 5.34
CA THR A 8 -24.06 16.26 4.15
C THR A 8 -22.77 16.43 3.33
N PRO A 9 -22.86 16.72 2.01
CA PRO A 9 -21.68 17.02 1.20
C PRO A 9 -20.79 18.14 1.76
N GLU A 10 -21.39 19.13 2.42
CA GLU A 10 -20.71 20.23 3.09
C GLU A 10 -19.84 19.74 4.26
N GLU A 11 -20.42 18.91 5.14
CA GLU A 11 -19.69 18.31 6.27
C GLU A 11 -18.59 17.35 5.79
N VAL A 12 -18.82 16.63 4.69
CA VAL A 12 -17.81 15.76 4.08
C VAL A 12 -16.66 16.59 3.50
N ALA A 13 -16.97 17.68 2.80
CA ALA A 13 -15.96 18.58 2.25
C ALA A 13 -15.07 19.17 3.35
N GLU A 14 -15.68 19.65 4.44
CA GLU A 14 -14.96 20.18 5.60
C GLU A 14 -14.04 19.13 6.24
N ARG A 15 -14.57 17.93 6.52
CA ARG A 15 -13.80 16.85 7.18
C ARG A 15 -12.66 16.32 6.33
N LEU A 16 -12.85 16.23 5.02
CA LEU A 16 -11.81 15.74 4.11
C LEU A 16 -10.87 16.86 3.62
N GLY A 17 -11.14 18.13 3.99
CA GLY A 17 -10.38 19.28 3.49
C GLY A 17 -10.49 19.47 1.98
N LEU A 18 -11.61 19.05 1.37
CA LEU A 18 -11.85 19.11 -0.06
C LEU A 18 -12.74 20.29 -0.44
N SER A 19 -12.62 20.75 -1.68
CA SER A 19 -13.62 21.68 -2.22
C SER A 19 -14.98 20.99 -2.38
N LEU A 20 -16.07 21.73 -2.19
CA LEU A 20 -17.42 21.23 -2.41
C LEU A 20 -17.61 20.63 -3.81
N ASP A 21 -17.03 21.26 -4.84
CA ASP A 21 -17.09 20.73 -6.20
C ASP A 21 -16.42 19.36 -6.33
N THR A 22 -15.25 19.19 -5.71
CA THR A 22 -14.55 17.90 -5.66
C THR A 22 -15.37 16.86 -4.92
N THR A 23 -15.97 17.22 -3.78
CA THR A 23 -16.87 16.32 -3.04
C THR A 23 -18.04 15.87 -3.91
N TYR A 24 -18.74 16.79 -4.58
CA TYR A 24 -19.83 16.43 -5.49
C TYR A 24 -19.36 15.58 -6.67
N ARG A 25 -18.17 15.84 -7.22
CA ARG A 25 -17.56 15.02 -8.25
C ARG A 25 -17.34 13.59 -7.77
N LEU A 26 -16.73 13.39 -6.59
CA LEU A 26 -16.50 12.07 -5.99
C LEU A 26 -17.80 11.31 -5.71
N LEU A 27 -18.86 12.02 -5.28
CA LEU A 27 -20.19 11.45 -5.09
C LEU A 27 -20.86 11.05 -6.42
N ARG A 28 -20.68 11.83 -7.49
CA ARG A 28 -21.21 11.52 -8.83
C ARG A 28 -20.47 10.35 -9.48
N GLU A 29 -19.14 10.31 -9.33
CA GLU A 29 -18.25 9.25 -9.81
C GLU A 29 -18.36 7.96 -8.95
N ARG A 30 -19.14 7.99 -7.87
CA ARG A 30 -19.34 6.88 -6.92
C ARG A 30 -18.03 6.42 -6.24
N ARG A 31 -17.03 7.30 -6.15
CA ARG A 31 -15.82 7.06 -5.36
C ARG A 31 -16.11 7.15 -3.86
N ILE A 32 -17.05 8.00 -3.47
CA ILE A 32 -17.61 8.03 -2.10
C ILE A 32 -19.06 7.51 -2.19
N SER A 33 -19.36 6.47 -1.41
CA SER A 33 -20.71 5.91 -1.37
C SER A 33 -21.70 6.89 -0.75
N ALA A 34 -22.82 7.13 -1.41
CA ALA A 34 -23.85 8.03 -0.92
C ALA A 34 -25.25 7.68 -1.46
N LYS A 35 -26.27 8.10 -0.72
CA LYS A 35 -27.67 7.94 -1.08
C LYS A 35 -28.30 9.30 -1.41
N ARG A 36 -29.13 9.36 -2.45
CA ARG A 36 -29.98 10.53 -2.68
C ARG A 36 -31.26 10.42 -1.85
N VAL A 37 -31.54 11.46 -1.07
CA VAL A 37 -32.79 11.63 -0.32
C VAL A 37 -33.44 12.92 -0.80
N GLY A 38 -34.46 12.78 -1.66
CA GLY A 38 -35.03 13.91 -2.39
C GLY A 38 -33.99 14.58 -3.29
N ARG A 39 -33.77 15.88 -3.10
CA ARG A 39 -32.80 16.68 -3.87
C ARG A 39 -31.40 16.72 -3.26
N ARG A 40 -31.16 16.05 -2.13
CA ARG A 40 -29.90 16.12 -1.38
C ARG A 40 -29.19 14.78 -1.35
N TYR A 41 -27.86 14.82 -1.30
CA TYR A 41 -27.05 13.67 -0.97
C TYR A 41 -26.98 13.49 0.54
N VAL A 42 -26.97 12.24 0.96
CA VAL A 42 -26.74 11.79 2.33
C VAL A 42 -25.61 10.77 2.25
N VAL A 43 -24.49 11.06 2.90
CA VAL A 43 -23.25 10.28 2.82
C VAL A 43 -23.08 9.50 4.12
N PRO A 44 -23.27 8.17 4.12
CA PRO A 44 -23.03 7.34 5.30
C PRO A 44 -21.56 7.44 5.73
N LEU A 45 -21.30 7.34 7.04
CA LEU A 45 -19.92 7.37 7.56
C LEU A 45 -19.08 6.20 7.02
N GLU A 46 -19.70 5.03 6.83
CA GLU A 46 -19.06 3.84 6.26
C GLU A 46 -18.58 4.10 4.82
N GLY A 47 -19.32 4.91 4.06
CA GLY A 47 -18.93 5.30 2.70
C GLY A 47 -17.70 6.21 2.66
N ILE A 48 -17.47 6.99 3.71
CA ILE A 48 -16.28 7.84 3.87
C ILE A 48 -15.10 6.99 4.33
N ALA A 49 -15.31 6.11 5.31
CA ALA A 49 -14.28 5.20 5.81
C ALA A 49 -13.72 4.33 4.68
N SER A 50 -14.59 3.67 3.90
CA SER A 50 -14.17 2.86 2.75
C SER A 50 -13.41 3.68 1.70
N PHE A 51 -13.82 4.92 1.43
CA PHE A 51 -13.09 5.79 0.51
C PHE A 51 -11.68 6.13 1.04
N LEU A 52 -11.56 6.45 2.32
CA LEU A 52 -10.27 6.75 2.95
C LEU A 52 -9.34 5.54 2.94
N GLU A 53 -9.87 4.35 3.24
CA GLU A 53 -9.14 3.08 3.16
C GLU A 53 -8.62 2.83 1.74
N THR A 54 -9.47 3.01 0.72
CA THR A 54 -9.04 2.86 -0.68
C THR A 54 -7.94 3.85 -1.07
N VAL A 55 -8.07 5.11 -0.67
CA VAL A 55 -7.04 6.13 -0.94
C VAL A 55 -5.74 5.78 -0.20
N GLU A 56 -5.83 5.32 1.04
CA GLU A 56 -4.67 4.90 1.81
C GLU A 56 -3.96 3.71 1.13
N GLU A 57 -4.70 2.67 0.74
CA GLU A 57 -4.18 1.52 -0.01
C GLU A 57 -3.51 1.93 -1.33
N GLU A 58 -4.18 2.76 -2.15
CA GLU A 58 -3.61 3.30 -3.40
C GLU A 58 -2.31 4.07 -3.15
N THR A 59 -2.26 4.89 -2.09
CA THR A 59 -1.05 5.65 -1.74
C THR A 59 0.06 4.76 -1.23
N GLN A 60 -0.24 3.75 -0.42
CA GLN A 60 0.74 2.79 0.09
C GLN A 60 1.31 1.94 -1.05
N GLU A 61 0.48 1.47 -1.98
CA GLU A 61 0.90 0.72 -3.17
C GLU A 61 1.77 1.58 -4.09
N SER A 62 1.40 2.84 -4.32
CA SER A 62 2.20 3.78 -5.11
C SER A 62 3.58 4.04 -4.46
N LEU A 63 3.60 4.26 -3.14
CA LEU A 63 4.83 4.44 -2.37
C LEU A 63 5.70 3.19 -2.41
N LEU A 64 5.11 2.00 -2.30
CA LEU A 64 5.82 0.72 -2.42
C LEU A 64 6.56 0.64 -3.76
N HIS A 65 5.84 0.85 -4.87
CA HIS A 65 6.42 0.84 -6.21
C HIS A 65 7.54 1.88 -6.36
N GLN A 66 7.35 3.08 -5.82
CA GLN A 66 8.37 4.13 -5.85
C GLN A 66 9.63 3.71 -5.08
N MET A 67 9.49 3.14 -3.89
CA MET A 67 10.62 2.69 -3.07
C MET A 67 11.39 1.57 -3.76
N ILE A 68 10.71 0.59 -4.35
CA ILE A 68 11.36 -0.49 -5.11
C ILE A 68 12.13 0.09 -6.30
N SER A 69 11.49 0.96 -7.10
CA SER A 69 12.11 1.56 -8.28
C SER A 69 13.35 2.39 -7.94
N LEU A 70 13.29 3.17 -6.86
CA LEU A 70 14.45 3.93 -6.39
C LEU A 70 15.56 3.01 -5.86
N GLY A 71 15.20 1.94 -5.15
CA GLY A 71 16.13 0.92 -4.71
C GLY A 71 16.89 0.31 -5.88
N ASP A 72 16.17 -0.10 -6.93
CA ASP A 72 16.74 -0.68 -8.14
C ASP A 72 17.68 0.30 -8.86
N LEU A 73 17.30 1.57 -8.93
CA LEU A 73 18.14 2.61 -9.53
C LEU A 73 19.47 2.77 -8.77
N TYR A 74 19.41 2.87 -7.43
CA TYR A 74 20.61 2.98 -6.61
C TYR A 74 21.46 1.72 -6.69
N LEU A 75 20.85 0.54 -6.72
CA LEU A 75 21.59 -0.72 -6.84
C LEU A 75 22.35 -0.81 -8.16
N ARG A 76 21.71 -0.39 -9.28
CA ARG A 76 22.39 -0.30 -10.59
C ARG A 76 23.56 0.67 -10.54
N LYS A 77 23.38 1.86 -9.95
CA LYS A 77 24.47 2.83 -9.76
C LYS A 77 25.62 2.29 -8.92
N ALA A 78 25.30 1.56 -7.85
CA ALA A 78 26.30 0.92 -7.00
C ALA A 78 27.17 -0.06 -7.79
N GLN A 79 26.53 -0.86 -8.67
CA GLN A 79 27.22 -1.82 -9.53
C GLN A 79 28.07 -1.15 -10.63
N THR A 80 27.61 -0.01 -11.17
CA THR A 80 28.33 0.69 -12.24
C THR A 80 29.47 1.57 -11.73
N GLU A 81 29.27 2.25 -10.60
CA GLU A 81 30.21 3.22 -10.04
C GLU A 81 31.09 2.60 -8.93
N GLY A 82 30.71 1.43 -8.40
CA GLY A 82 31.46 0.74 -7.33
C GLY A 82 31.39 1.43 -5.97
N LEU A 83 30.51 2.42 -5.80
CA LEU A 83 30.42 3.22 -4.58
C LEU A 83 29.52 2.57 -3.53
N LYS A 84 30.10 2.33 -2.33
CA LYS A 84 29.39 1.74 -1.18
C LYS A 84 28.16 2.52 -0.73
N GLU A 85 28.17 3.85 -0.89
CA GLU A 85 27.07 4.73 -0.51
C GLU A 85 25.76 4.37 -1.23
N TYR A 86 25.83 4.00 -2.51
CA TYR A 86 24.63 3.62 -3.25
C TYR A 86 24.02 2.31 -2.79
N TYR A 87 24.83 1.36 -2.30
CA TYR A 87 24.29 0.16 -1.65
C TYR A 87 23.50 0.55 -0.40
N THR A 88 24.04 1.43 0.44
CA THR A 88 23.33 1.92 1.64
C THR A 88 22.00 2.60 1.28
N LEU A 89 21.99 3.43 0.22
CA LEU A 89 20.77 4.06 -0.28
C LEU A 89 19.76 3.03 -0.80
N ALA A 90 20.19 2.05 -1.59
CA ALA A 90 19.33 0.99 -2.10
C ALA A 90 18.69 0.17 -0.96
N ILE A 91 19.51 -0.27 -0.01
CA ILE A 91 19.08 -1.00 1.19
C ILE A 91 18.05 -0.18 1.98
N SER A 92 18.28 1.12 2.17
CA SER A 92 17.33 2.01 2.84
C SER A 92 15.96 2.02 2.14
N LYS A 93 15.93 2.08 0.80
CA LYS A 93 14.68 2.06 0.04
C LYS A 93 13.96 0.73 0.15
N TYR A 94 14.68 -0.39 0.01
CA TYR A 94 14.05 -1.71 0.13
C TYR A 94 13.55 -2.00 1.55
N LYS A 95 14.24 -1.54 2.61
CA LYS A 95 13.72 -1.63 3.98
C LYS A 95 12.40 -0.89 4.15
N LYS A 96 12.25 0.29 3.55
CA LYS A 96 10.98 1.03 3.54
C LYS A 96 9.89 0.29 2.75
N ALA A 97 10.22 -0.25 1.59
CA ALA A 97 9.30 -1.07 0.81
C ALA A 97 8.82 -2.30 1.60
N ALA A 98 9.73 -3.01 2.27
CA ALA A 98 9.40 -4.17 3.09
C ALA A 98 8.55 -3.81 4.32
N ALA A 99 8.69 -2.60 4.87
CA ALA A 99 7.83 -2.12 5.94
C ALA A 99 6.41 -1.75 5.47
N LEU A 100 6.26 -1.28 4.23
CA LEU A 100 4.96 -0.97 3.62
C LEU A 100 4.17 -2.23 3.27
N ALA A 101 4.86 -3.27 2.79
CA ALA A 101 4.25 -4.53 2.39
C ALA A 101 4.99 -5.73 3.03
N PRO A 102 4.82 -5.98 4.34
CA PRO A 102 5.61 -6.99 5.06
C PRO A 102 5.31 -8.43 4.63
N THR A 103 4.12 -8.67 4.06
CA THR A 103 3.71 -9.98 3.53
C THR A 103 4.07 -10.18 2.06
N ASP A 104 4.49 -9.12 1.35
CA ASP A 104 4.95 -9.22 -0.03
C ASP A 104 6.40 -9.72 -0.06
N PRO A 105 6.69 -10.85 -0.73
CA PRO A 105 8.06 -11.36 -0.82
C PRO A 105 9.00 -10.49 -1.66
N LEU A 106 8.51 -9.67 -2.59
CA LEU A 106 9.36 -8.94 -3.54
C LEU A 106 10.32 -7.93 -2.85
N PRO A 107 9.87 -7.05 -1.95
CA PRO A 107 10.77 -6.16 -1.22
C PRO A 107 11.85 -6.89 -0.41
N TRP A 108 11.50 -8.01 0.24
CA TRP A 108 12.43 -8.82 1.02
C TRP A 108 13.49 -9.50 0.16
N TYR A 109 13.09 -9.98 -1.02
CA TYR A 109 14.02 -10.52 -2.01
C TYR A 109 15.03 -9.45 -2.47
N GLN A 110 14.55 -8.27 -2.84
CA GLN A 110 15.41 -7.18 -3.31
C GLN A 110 16.32 -6.65 -2.20
N LEU A 111 15.82 -6.54 -0.97
CA LEU A 111 16.62 -6.19 0.21
C LEU A 111 17.74 -7.21 0.44
N THR A 112 17.41 -8.50 0.44
CA THR A 112 18.40 -9.58 0.63
C THR A 112 19.49 -9.50 -0.43
N ARG A 113 19.11 -9.34 -1.70
CA ARG A 113 20.06 -9.21 -2.82
C ARG A 113 20.96 -7.98 -2.66
N ALA A 114 20.41 -6.84 -2.27
CA ALA A 114 21.18 -5.62 -2.04
C ALA A 114 22.18 -5.76 -0.88
N LEU A 115 21.79 -6.42 0.20
CA LEU A 115 22.64 -6.69 1.36
C LEU A 115 23.79 -7.65 1.01
N LEU A 116 23.52 -8.71 0.25
CA LEU A 116 24.57 -9.62 -0.23
C LEU A 116 25.58 -8.91 -1.13
N LEU A 117 25.13 -8.04 -2.03
CA LEU A 117 26.02 -7.25 -2.89
C LEU A 117 26.82 -6.18 -2.13
N ALA A 118 26.39 -5.83 -0.91
CA ALA A 118 27.07 -4.91 -0.03
C ALA A 118 27.98 -5.60 1.00
N ASP A 119 28.18 -6.92 0.88
CA ASP A 119 28.89 -7.78 1.84
C ASP A 119 28.32 -7.74 3.28
N GLN A 120 27.02 -7.44 3.40
CA GLN A 120 26.29 -7.41 4.68
C GLN A 120 25.59 -8.73 4.96
N GLU A 121 26.38 -9.80 5.12
CA GLU A 121 25.86 -11.17 5.22
C GLU A 121 24.93 -11.41 6.42
N SER A 122 25.19 -10.75 7.55
CA SER A 122 24.39 -10.92 8.76
C SER A 122 22.97 -10.40 8.55
N GLU A 123 22.84 -9.15 8.07
CA GLU A 123 21.55 -8.57 7.75
C GLU A 123 20.88 -9.29 6.57
N ALA A 124 21.65 -9.80 5.60
CA ALA A 124 21.10 -10.56 4.48
C ALA A 124 20.42 -11.86 4.94
N LYS A 125 21.00 -12.57 5.91
CA LYS A 125 20.40 -13.79 6.49
C LYS A 125 19.08 -13.47 7.19
N GLU A 126 19.03 -12.38 7.94
CA GLU A 126 17.79 -11.92 8.59
C GLU A 126 16.71 -11.58 7.56
N ALA A 127 17.04 -10.77 6.55
CA ALA A 127 16.11 -10.42 5.47
C ALA A 127 15.60 -11.65 4.70
N PHE A 128 16.46 -12.66 4.51
CA PHE A 128 16.08 -13.92 3.85
C PHE A 128 15.08 -14.74 4.69
N GLN A 129 15.20 -14.74 6.02
CA GLN A 129 14.20 -15.38 6.88
C GLN A 129 12.83 -14.71 6.76
N TYR A 130 12.80 -13.38 6.66
CA TYR A 130 11.56 -12.64 6.42
C TYR A 130 10.98 -12.93 5.03
N LEU A 131 11.83 -13.06 4.00
CA LEU A 131 11.39 -13.49 2.66
C LEU A 131 10.71 -14.86 2.71
N GLN A 132 11.29 -15.84 3.38
CA GLN A 132 10.70 -17.18 3.51
C GLN A 132 9.32 -17.13 4.17
N LYS A 133 9.20 -16.38 5.27
CA LYS A 133 7.90 -16.17 5.95
C LYS A 133 6.87 -15.51 5.04
N ALA A 134 7.25 -14.47 4.30
CA ALA A 134 6.35 -13.79 3.36
C ALA A 134 5.85 -14.75 2.25
N GLN A 135 6.74 -15.61 1.74
CA GLN A 135 6.37 -16.65 0.76
C GLN A 135 5.42 -17.70 1.33
N GLU A 136 5.64 -18.15 2.57
CA GLU A 136 4.77 -19.10 3.26
C GLU A 136 3.36 -18.53 3.45
N VAL A 137 3.25 -17.30 3.94
CA VAL A 137 1.96 -16.61 4.13
C VAL A 137 1.23 -16.44 2.79
N THR A 138 1.95 -16.01 1.75
CA THR A 138 1.38 -15.85 0.40
C THR A 138 0.88 -17.19 -0.15
N ARG A 139 1.66 -18.27 0.04
CA ARG A 139 1.28 -19.62 -0.38
C ARG A 139 0.05 -20.13 0.36
N GLU A 140 -0.03 -19.91 1.66
CA GLU A 140 -1.18 -20.30 2.49
C GLU A 140 -2.46 -19.57 2.04
N TYR A 141 -2.37 -18.26 1.81
CA TYR A 141 -3.48 -17.46 1.29
C TYR A 141 -3.97 -17.96 -0.07
N LEU A 142 -3.06 -18.22 -1.01
CA LEU A 142 -3.40 -18.76 -2.33
C LEU A 142 -4.04 -20.14 -2.25
N GLY A 143 -3.54 -21.02 -1.37
CA GLY A 143 -4.13 -22.33 -1.13
C GLY A 143 -5.58 -22.22 -0.65
N LYS A 144 -5.84 -21.40 0.37
CA LYS A 144 -7.19 -21.16 0.90
C LYS A 144 -8.13 -20.53 -0.13
N LYS A 145 -7.64 -19.59 -0.95
CA LYS A 145 -8.45 -18.97 -2.00
C LYS A 145 -8.88 -19.99 -3.07
N LEU A 146 -7.97 -20.87 -3.49
CA LEU A 146 -8.28 -21.95 -4.43
C LEU A 146 -9.29 -22.95 -3.87
N GLU A 147 -9.23 -23.27 -2.57
CA GLU A 147 -10.22 -24.12 -1.91
C GLU A 147 -11.62 -23.48 -1.93
N ILE A 148 -11.71 -22.19 -1.61
CA ILE A 148 -12.98 -21.44 -1.61
C ILE A 148 -13.56 -21.35 -3.03
N ASP A 149 -12.74 -21.00 -4.03
CA ASP A 149 -13.18 -20.89 -5.42
C ASP A 149 -13.61 -22.26 -6.00
N SER A 150 -13.01 -23.36 -5.52
CA SER A 150 -13.42 -24.72 -5.88
C SER A 150 -14.69 -25.23 -5.17
N ALA A 151 -15.12 -24.55 -4.10
CA ALA A 151 -16.29 -24.90 -3.30
C ALA A 151 -17.55 -24.10 -3.69
N LEU A 152 -17.44 -23.13 -4.60
CA LEU A 152 -18.56 -22.39 -5.17
C LEU A 152 -19.13 -23.18 -6.39
N PRO A 153 -20.44 -23.49 -6.43
CA PRO A 153 -21.07 -24.25 -7.51
C PRO A 153 -21.21 -23.47 -8.83
#